data_AF-A0A8T3QS67-F1
#
_entry.id   AF-A0A8T3QS67-F1
#
_cell.length_a   1.000
_cell.length_b   1.000
_cell.length_c   1.000
_cell.angle_alpha   90.00
_cell.angle_beta   90.00
_cell.angle_gamma   90.00
#
_symmetry.space_group_name_H-M   'P 1'
#
loop_
_entity.id
_entity.type
_entity.pdbx_description
1 polymer ?
#
loop_
_entity_poly.entity_id
_entity_poly.type
_entity_poly.pdbx_seq_one_letter_code
_entity_poly.pdbx_strand_id
1 'polypeptide(L)'
;MTYFPMDPVARFEGLRLSRPVEDLPTSFDIATSDGGFRRAQRLGALRFAWNGQDRDLIAYDLGTAHGALFVPFLDATSGSDTYGAGRYLDVEPEEDGT
;
A
#
# COMPACT_ATOMS: atom_id res chain seq x y z
N MET A 1 8.77 12.32 -15.32
CA MET A 1 8.82 11.30 -14.25
C MET A 1 9.57 10.11 -14.78
N THR A 2 10.46 9.53 -13.97
CA THR A 2 11.20 8.32 -14.32
C THR A 2 10.44 7.13 -13.74
N TYR A 3 10.21 6.11 -14.54
CA TYR A 3 9.52 4.88 -14.13
C TYR A 3 10.48 3.70 -14.29
N PHE A 4 10.40 2.74 -13.37
CA PHE A 4 11.03 1.44 -13.57
C PHE A 4 10.30 0.67 -14.69
N PRO A 5 11.00 -0.18 -15.46
CA PRO A 5 10.32 -1.12 -16.34
C PRO A 5 9.42 -2.07 -15.53
N MET A 6 8.36 -2.56 -16.16
CA MET A 6 7.48 -3.56 -15.54
C MET A 6 8.27 -4.85 -15.29
N ASP A 7 8.28 -5.28 -14.03
CA ASP A 7 8.86 -6.56 -13.62
C ASP A 7 7.71 -7.52 -13.26
N PRO A 8 7.47 -8.58 -14.05
CA PRO A 8 6.43 -9.56 -13.76
C PRO A 8 6.58 -10.23 -12.40
N VAL A 9 7.79 -10.37 -11.87
CA VAL A 9 7.99 -11.01 -10.55
C VAL A 9 7.53 -10.13 -9.40
N ALA A 10 7.40 -8.81 -9.64
CA ALA A 10 6.87 -7.83 -8.69
C ALA A 10 5.33 -7.72 -8.73
N ARG A 11 4.65 -8.56 -9.52
CA ARG A 11 3.19 -8.60 -9.61
C ARG A 11 2.64 -9.76 -8.78
N PHE A 12 1.79 -9.43 -7.81
CA PHE A 12 1.10 -10.39 -6.96
C PHE A 12 -0.40 -10.36 -7.27
N GLU A 13 -1.02 -11.53 -7.35
CA GLU A 13 -2.45 -11.70 -7.62
C GLU A 13 -3.10 -12.54 -6.51
N GLY A 14 -4.42 -12.42 -6.34
CA GLY A 14 -5.19 -13.22 -5.37
C GLY A 14 -4.84 -12.96 -3.91
N LEU A 15 -4.31 -11.76 -3.59
CA LEU A 15 -3.99 -11.40 -2.23
C LEU A 15 -5.27 -11.11 -1.44
N ARG A 16 -5.38 -11.67 -0.24
CA ARG A 16 -6.50 -11.43 0.68
C ARG A 16 -6.11 -10.42 1.73
N LEU A 17 -7.04 -9.53 2.04
CA LEU A 17 -6.91 -8.65 3.19
C LEU A 17 -7.10 -9.47 4.47
N SER A 18 -6.05 -9.51 5.29
CA SER A 18 -6.04 -10.20 6.58
C SER A 18 -6.07 -9.21 7.75
N ARG A 19 -6.30 -9.71 8.96
CA ARG A 19 -6.26 -8.87 10.17
C ARG A 19 -4.90 -8.16 10.28
N PRO A 20 -4.89 -6.85 10.57
CA PRO A 20 -3.65 -6.10 10.69
C PRO A 20 -2.87 -6.53 11.93
N VAL A 21 -1.56 -6.28 11.90
CA VAL A 21 -0.68 -6.41 13.08
C VAL A 21 -1.10 -5.37 14.13
N GLU A 22 -1.23 -5.80 15.39
CA GLU A 22 -1.83 -4.98 16.46
C GLU A 22 -0.99 -3.75 16.86
N ASP A 23 0.32 -3.75 16.59
CA ASP A 23 1.27 -2.74 17.06
C ASP A 23 1.43 -1.50 16.15
N LEU A 24 0.63 -1.39 15.08
CA LEU A 24 0.68 -0.23 14.18
C LEU A 24 -0.36 0.85 14.55
N PRO A 25 -0.20 2.10 14.09
CA PRO A 25 -1.24 3.10 14.21
C PRO A 25 -2.53 2.67 13.50
N THR A 26 -3.68 2.86 14.15
CA THR A 26 -4.99 2.60 13.55
C THR A 26 -5.32 3.62 12.45
N SER A 27 -4.72 4.82 12.51
CA SER A 27 -4.89 5.85 11.48
C SER A 27 -3.86 6.98 11.58
N PHE A 28 -3.65 7.68 10.46
CA PHE A 28 -2.79 8.87 10.36
C PHE A 28 -3.31 9.84 9.30
N ASP A 29 -2.78 11.07 9.27
CA ASP A 29 -3.14 12.07 8.26
C ASP A 29 -2.09 12.15 7.17
N ILE A 30 -2.54 12.24 5.93
CA ILE A 30 -1.72 12.36 4.72
C ILE A 30 -1.94 13.73 4.13
N ALA A 31 -0.87 14.49 3.94
CA ALA A 31 -0.94 15.75 3.22
C ALA A 31 -1.23 15.49 1.73
N THR A 32 -2.20 16.19 1.17
CA THR A 32 -2.56 16.11 -0.24
C THR A 32 -1.94 17.24 -1.04
N SER A 33 -1.81 17.07 -2.36
CA SER A 33 -1.18 18.05 -3.25
C SER A 33 -1.94 19.37 -3.36
N ASP A 34 -3.23 19.39 -3.01
CA ASP A 34 -4.07 20.58 -2.91
C ASP A 34 -3.88 21.35 -1.58
N GLY A 35 -2.94 20.92 -0.74
CA GLY A 35 -2.65 21.53 0.57
C GLY A 35 -3.58 21.08 1.70
N GLY A 36 -4.48 20.13 1.42
CA GLY A 36 -5.35 19.51 2.42
C GLY A 36 -4.71 18.33 3.16
N PHE A 37 -5.54 17.67 3.96
CA PHE A 37 -5.19 16.41 4.61
C PHE A 37 -6.30 15.37 4.36
N ARG A 38 -5.89 14.11 4.20
CA ARG A 38 -6.79 12.96 4.19
C ARG A 38 -6.44 12.03 5.34
N ARG A 39 -7.46 11.54 6.02
CA ARG A 39 -7.32 10.57 7.10
C ARG A 39 -7.21 9.16 6.50
N ALA A 40 -6.09 8.49 6.74
CA ALA A 40 -5.90 7.08 6.40
C ALA A 40 -6.35 6.19 7.56
N GLN A 41 -7.36 5.34 7.33
CA GLN A 41 -7.87 4.38 8.31
C GLN A 41 -7.37 2.97 7.99
N ARG A 42 -6.74 2.30 8.94
CA ARG A 42 -6.19 0.96 8.72
C ARG A 42 -7.30 -0.05 8.51
N LEU A 43 -7.22 -0.82 7.42
CA LEU A 43 -8.16 -1.91 7.12
C LEU A 43 -7.56 -3.28 7.42
N GLY A 44 -6.30 -3.52 7.08
CA GLY A 44 -5.70 -4.85 7.22
C GLY A 44 -4.30 -4.97 6.62
N ALA A 45 -3.87 -6.20 6.41
CA ALA A 45 -2.59 -6.52 5.79
C ALA A 45 -2.74 -7.46 4.59
N LEU A 46 -2.08 -7.13 3.48
CA LEU A 46 -1.88 -7.98 2.32
C LEU A 46 -0.57 -8.75 2.51
N ARG A 47 -0.66 -10.08 2.57
CA ARG A 47 0.50 -10.96 2.80
C ARG A 47 0.97 -11.63 1.52
N PHE A 48 2.27 -11.64 1.28
CA PHE A 48 2.88 -12.24 0.09
C PHE A 48 4.32 -12.70 0.39
N ALA A 49 4.85 -13.56 -0.46
CA ALA A 49 6.25 -13.99 -0.37
C ALA A 49 7.11 -13.20 -1.36
N TRP A 50 8.23 -12.64 -0.88
CA TRP A 50 9.24 -11.97 -1.71
C TRP A 50 10.61 -12.54 -1.39
N ASN A 51 11.32 -13.05 -2.40
CA ASN A 51 12.65 -13.66 -2.23
C ASN A 51 12.70 -14.72 -1.12
N GLY A 52 11.67 -15.57 -1.03
CA GLY A 52 11.57 -16.64 -0.05
C GLY A 52 11.27 -16.18 1.39
N GLN A 53 10.87 -14.92 1.58
CA GLN A 53 10.48 -14.36 2.87
C GLN A 53 9.06 -13.85 2.83
N ASP A 54 8.28 -14.17 3.86
CA ASP A 54 6.93 -13.63 4.03
C ASP A 54 7.01 -12.14 4.38
N ARG A 55 6.17 -11.34 3.70
CA ARG A 55 6.09 -9.90 3.81
C ARG A 55 4.62 -9.47 3.89
N ASP A 56 4.40 -8.39 4.63
CA ASP A 56 3.08 -7.81 4.84
C ASP A 56 3.11 -6.35 4.39
N LEU A 57 2.09 -5.95 3.63
CA LEU A 57 1.80 -4.56 3.30
C LEU A 57 0.48 -4.14 3.93
N ILE A 58 0.49 -3.01 4.64
CA ILE A 58 -0.69 -2.52 5.36
C ILE A 58 -1.56 -1.70 4.42
N ALA A 59 -2.83 -2.06 4.35
CA ALA A 59 -3.82 -1.37 3.54
C ALA A 59 -4.64 -0.40 4.40
N TYR A 60 -4.89 0.79 3.85
CA TYR A 60 -5.65 1.85 4.47
C TYR A 60 -6.79 2.30 3.55
N ASP A 61 -7.88 2.77 4.14
CA ASP A 61 -8.94 3.51 3.47
C ASP A 61 -8.65 5.02 3.59
N LEU A 62 -8.68 5.74 2.47
CA LEU A 62 -8.57 7.21 2.43
C LEU A 62 -9.93 7.91 2.29
N GLY A 63 -11.04 7.17 2.34
CA GLY A 63 -12.38 7.68 2.06
C GLY A 63 -12.58 8.06 0.59
N THR A 64 -11.82 7.44 -0.32
CA THR A 64 -11.94 7.66 -1.76
C THR A 64 -13.14 6.92 -2.34
N ALA A 65 -13.73 7.47 -3.39
CA ALA A 65 -14.79 6.78 -4.14
C ALA A 65 -14.26 5.42 -4.66
N HIS A 66 -15.13 4.41 -4.71
CA HIS A 66 -14.86 3.04 -5.20
C HIS A 66 -14.07 2.10 -4.27
N GLY A 67 -13.78 2.50 -3.02
CA GLY A 67 -13.21 1.57 -2.03
C GLY A 67 -11.78 1.09 -2.33
N ALA A 68 -11.04 1.83 -3.17
CA ALA A 68 -9.64 1.56 -3.44
C ALA A 68 -8.81 1.57 -2.15
N LEU A 69 -7.93 0.59 -2.03
CA LEU A 69 -7.00 0.45 -0.92
C LEU A 69 -5.76 1.30 -1.18
N PHE A 70 -5.40 2.12 -0.21
CA PHE A 70 -4.13 2.85 -0.19
C PHE A 70 -3.08 2.04 0.57
N VAL A 71 -1.98 1.69 -0.10
CA VAL A 71 -0.94 0.82 0.45
C VAL A 71 0.41 1.54 0.41
N PRO A 72 0.78 2.30 1.46
CA PRO A 72 2.09 2.94 1.55
C PRO A 72 3.17 1.94 1.95
N PHE A 73 4.35 2.08 1.38
CA PHE A 73 5.48 1.20 1.69
C PHE A 73 6.84 1.86 1.49
N LEU A 74 7.82 1.33 2.22
CA LEU A 74 9.24 1.61 2.05
C LEU A 74 9.92 0.34 1.56
N ASP A 75 10.89 0.52 0.69
CA ASP A 75 11.79 -0.52 0.21
C ASP A 75 13.22 0.00 0.07
N ALA A 76 14.14 -0.86 -0.35
CA ALA A 76 15.57 -0.54 -0.47
C ALA A 76 15.89 0.61 -1.43
N THR A 77 14.97 0.99 -2.31
CA THR A 77 15.12 2.14 -3.23
C THR A 77 14.70 3.49 -2.62
N SER A 78 14.10 3.48 -1.41
CA SER A 78 13.53 4.69 -0.80
C SER A 78 14.61 5.65 -0.35
N GLY A 79 14.57 6.90 -0.84
CA GLY A 79 15.55 7.94 -0.51
C GLY A 79 16.84 7.88 -1.31
N SER A 80 17.06 6.82 -2.11
CA SER A 80 18.12 6.74 -3.11
C SER A 80 17.56 6.96 -4.52
N ASP A 81 16.78 6.01 -5.00
CA ASP A 81 16.27 5.96 -6.38
C ASP A 81 14.80 6.41 -6.46
N THR A 82 14.11 6.43 -5.32
CA THR A 82 12.72 6.89 -5.18
C THR A 82 12.56 7.89 -4.03
N TYR A 83 11.39 8.52 -3.93
CA TYR A 83 11.12 9.55 -2.94
C TYR A 83 11.32 9.02 -1.50
N GLY A 84 12.03 9.79 -0.68
CA GLY A 84 12.47 9.35 0.65
C GLY A 84 11.35 9.01 1.63
N ALA A 85 10.15 9.56 1.45
CA ALA A 85 8.99 9.21 2.28
C ALA A 85 8.35 7.86 1.90
N GLY A 86 8.85 7.20 0.84
CA GLY A 86 8.34 5.93 0.33
C GLY A 86 7.45 6.08 -0.89
N ARG A 87 6.80 4.96 -1.23
CA ARG A 87 5.90 4.81 -2.37
C ARG A 87 4.53 4.36 -1.89
N TYR A 88 3.55 4.42 -2.77
CA TYR A 88 2.22 3.89 -2.48
C TYR A 88 1.64 3.17 -3.70
N LEU A 89 0.74 2.23 -3.44
CA LEU A 89 -0.12 1.60 -4.43
C LEU A 89 -1.57 2.02 -4.15
N ASP A 90 -2.30 2.36 -5.20
CA ASP A 90 -3.76 2.38 -5.20
C ASP A 90 -4.23 1.03 -5.76
N VAL A 91 -4.87 0.20 -4.91
CA VAL A 91 -5.30 -1.15 -5.27
C VAL A 91 -6.82 -1.20 -5.28
N GLU A 92 -7.40 -1.44 -6.45
CA GLU A 92 -8.84 -1.68 -6.56
C GLU A 92 -9.15 -3.09 -6.06
N PRO A 93 -10.06 -3.26 -5.08
CA PRO A 93 -10.50 -4.59 -4.69
C PRO A 93 -11.27 -5.24 -5.85
N GLU A 94 -11.07 -6.55 -6.06
CA GLU A 94 -11.91 -7.30 -6.98
C GLU A 94 -13.36 -7.32 -6.48
N GLU A 95 -14.34 -7.19 -7.38
CA GLU A 95 -15.77 -7.09 -7.04
C GLU A 95 -16.28 -8.28 -6.21
N ASP A 96 -15.62 -9.44 -6.32
CA ASP A 96 -16.02 -10.70 -5.67
C ASP A 96 -15.28 -10.97 -4.34
N GLY A 97 -14.41 -10.06 -3.87
CA GLY A 97 -13.66 -10.24 -2.62
C GLY A 97 -12.78 -11.50 -2.57
N THR A 98 -12.46 -12.05 -3.75
CA THR A 98 -11.69 -13.28 -3.98
C THR A 98 -10.33 -12.96 -4.60
#